data_AF-A0A1N7QEW2-F1
#
_entry.id   AF-A0A1N7QEW2-F1
#
_cell.length_a   1.000
_cell.length_b   1.000
_cell.length_c   1.000
_cell.angle_alpha   90.00
_cell.angle_beta   90.00
_cell.angle_gamma   90.00
#
_symmetry.space_group_name_H-M   'P 1'
#
loop_
_entity.id
_entity.type
_entity.pdbx_description
1 polymer ?
#
loop_
_entity_poly.entity_id
_entity_poly.type
_entity_poly.pdbx_seq_one_letter_code
_entity_poly.pdbx_strand_id
1 'polypeptide(L)'
;MKKHLFPLFLLLMGANASAQQDFFALVGKDTQSIVFNDFRAIDGTSGTSGEQIFNADSSARVFSQSRNGAVTEDKNTYNNAQAVNMATLAYDSYNNNLIYMPMFSSNIYVLNAKTKEITLVENNVARVTSCDINSHVTRMTTGYDGNIYAINNSGTQFLQISRKGNQYVVNDLGIIKDDASNGKNSFTTIETGFGGDMIADAENNFYVFSASGNVFKLSPKEMKAKFIGKIAGIPENYSVNGSAVNSKGKVVIASAKGASLYEVDLTTLQAKPLGGEQNLHIYDLASKYFANDKTISNNAYANLDIYPTRVDEKYINVNVNDKAVKGNITLNVFDLSGKNVMKQNLSVKDSSLNQQVYLKNLISGAYLVNITDESGKVLLNKKILVTE
;
A
#
# COMPACT_ATOMS: atom_id res chain seq x y z
N MET A 1 16.59 -43.05 -50.30
CA MET A 1 17.25 -41.75 -50.09
C MET A 1 16.38 -40.89 -49.18
N LYS A 2 17.07 -40.22 -48.26
CA LYS A 2 16.60 -39.37 -47.14
C LYS A 2 15.40 -38.48 -47.47
N LYS A 3 14.50 -38.31 -46.49
CA LYS A 3 14.06 -37.01 -45.95
C LYS A 3 13.22 -37.25 -44.69
N HIS A 4 13.87 -37.18 -43.54
CA HIS A 4 13.20 -36.98 -42.26
C HIS A 4 12.72 -35.53 -42.21
N LEU A 5 11.40 -35.31 -42.12
CA LEU A 5 10.85 -34.03 -41.68
C LEU A 5 10.66 -34.11 -40.17
N PHE A 6 11.48 -33.35 -39.46
CA PHE A 6 11.33 -33.05 -38.04
C PHE A 6 10.38 -31.86 -37.92
N PRO A 7 9.21 -31.94 -37.26
CA PRO A 7 8.46 -30.75 -36.90
C PRO A 7 9.15 -30.08 -35.71
N LEU A 8 9.68 -28.88 -35.97
CA LEU A 8 10.27 -27.97 -35.00
C LEU A 8 9.15 -27.47 -34.05
N PHE A 9 8.96 -28.14 -32.92
CA PHE A 9 8.15 -27.60 -31.82
C PHE A 9 8.94 -26.47 -31.15
N LEU A 10 8.80 -25.25 -31.65
CA LEU A 10 9.17 -24.05 -30.90
C LEU A 10 8.16 -23.91 -29.75
N LEU A 11 8.50 -24.46 -28.58
CA LEU A 11 7.87 -24.03 -27.33
C LEU A 11 8.27 -22.57 -27.10
N LEU A 12 7.40 -21.65 -27.50
CA LEU A 12 7.36 -20.31 -26.92
C LEU A 12 6.98 -20.48 -25.45
N MET A 13 7.98 -20.66 -24.59
CA MET A 13 7.84 -20.36 -23.17
C MET A 13 7.56 -18.87 -23.07
N GLY A 14 6.29 -18.50 -23.08
CA GLY A 14 5.84 -17.18 -22.67
C GLY A 14 6.39 -16.93 -21.28
N ALA A 15 7.34 -16.01 -21.17
CA ALA A 15 7.72 -15.44 -19.90
C ALA A 15 6.47 -14.74 -19.37
N ASN A 16 5.76 -15.38 -18.43
CA ASN A 16 4.84 -14.67 -17.58
C ASN A 16 5.69 -13.73 -16.74
N ALA A 17 5.91 -12.52 -17.23
CA ALA A 17 6.26 -11.39 -16.39
C ALA A 17 5.04 -11.19 -15.48
N SER A 18 5.04 -11.82 -14.31
CA SER A 18 4.17 -11.38 -13.23
C SER A 18 4.59 -9.95 -12.93
N ALA A 19 3.85 -8.99 -13.49
CA ALA A 19 4.01 -7.59 -13.15
C ALA A 19 3.96 -7.48 -11.63
N GLN A 20 4.98 -6.86 -11.04
CA GLN A 20 5.01 -6.61 -9.62
C GLN A 20 3.85 -5.65 -9.34
N GLN A 21 2.81 -6.14 -8.64
CA GLN A 21 1.66 -5.33 -8.23
C GLN A 21 2.15 -4.31 -7.19
N ASP A 22 2.65 -3.18 -7.67
CA ASP A 22 3.20 -2.12 -6.84
C ASP A 22 2.08 -1.28 -6.23
N PHE A 23 0.99 -1.09 -6.97
CA PHE A 23 -0.17 -0.34 -6.54
C PHE A 23 -1.47 -1.13 -6.65
N PHE A 24 -2.38 -0.82 -5.74
CA PHE A 24 -3.81 -1.04 -5.89
C PHE A 24 -4.47 0.30 -6.14
N ALA A 25 -5.36 0.38 -7.12
CA ALA A 25 -6.09 1.58 -7.45
C ALA A 25 -7.58 1.33 -7.26
N LEU A 26 -8.26 2.32 -6.69
CA LEU A 26 -9.69 2.47 -6.84
C LEU A 26 -9.95 3.31 -8.08
N VAL A 27 -10.57 2.70 -9.09
CA VAL A 27 -10.89 3.34 -10.35
C VAL A 27 -12.39 3.49 -10.55
N GLY A 28 -12.75 4.44 -11.40
CA GLY A 28 -14.12 4.62 -11.85
C GLY A 28 -14.34 4.23 -13.31
N LYS A 29 -15.62 4.10 -13.65
CA LYS A 29 -16.05 3.86 -15.04
C LYS A 29 -16.17 5.18 -15.78
N ASP A 30 -15.77 5.19 -17.05
CA ASP A 30 -16.03 6.30 -17.97
C ASP A 30 -17.51 6.31 -18.36
N THR A 31 -18.34 6.87 -17.48
CA THR A 31 -19.78 7.01 -17.66
C THR A 31 -20.23 8.39 -17.19
N GLN A 32 -21.43 8.82 -17.58
CA GLN A 32 -22.00 10.10 -17.13
C GLN A 32 -22.24 10.16 -15.61
N SER A 33 -22.30 8.99 -14.95
CA SER A 33 -22.46 8.88 -13.50
C SER A 33 -21.10 8.68 -12.83
N ILE A 34 -20.89 9.32 -11.68
CA ILE A 34 -19.67 9.11 -10.88
C ILE A 34 -19.79 7.72 -10.21
N VAL A 35 -19.18 6.71 -10.83
CA VAL A 35 -19.11 5.33 -10.31
C VAL A 35 -17.66 4.99 -10.07
N PHE A 36 -17.32 4.70 -8.83
CA PHE A 36 -15.98 4.44 -8.36
C PHE A 36 -16.03 3.29 -7.35
N ASN A 37 -15.87 2.09 -7.87
CA ASN A 37 -16.03 0.84 -7.12
C ASN A 37 -15.27 -0.33 -7.75
N ASP A 38 -14.23 -0.03 -8.53
CA ASP A 38 -13.45 -1.03 -9.24
C ASP A 38 -12.01 -1.00 -8.72
N PHE A 39 -11.60 -2.08 -8.05
CA PHE A 39 -10.25 -2.24 -7.55
C PHE A 39 -9.39 -2.94 -8.59
N ARG A 40 -8.26 -2.33 -8.94
CA ARG A 40 -7.31 -2.86 -9.93
C ARG A 40 -5.89 -2.84 -9.39
N ALA A 41 -5.07 -3.78 -9.82
CA ALA A 41 -3.63 -3.64 -9.70
C ALA A 41 -3.11 -2.67 -10.77
N ILE A 42 -2.16 -1.80 -10.43
CA ILE A 42 -1.46 -0.93 -11.38
C ILE A 42 0.05 -1.21 -11.28
N ASP A 43 0.71 -1.28 -12.42
CA ASP A 43 2.18 -1.35 -12.47
C ASP A 43 2.78 0.01 -12.08
N GLY A 44 3.59 0.02 -11.01
CA GLY A 44 4.14 1.26 -10.45
C GLY A 44 5.27 1.89 -11.26
N THR A 45 5.74 1.24 -12.32
CA THR A 45 6.78 1.77 -13.22
C THR A 45 6.16 2.31 -14.52
N SER A 46 5.21 1.59 -15.12
CA SER A 46 4.60 1.97 -16.39
C SER A 46 3.26 2.70 -16.24
N GLY A 47 2.62 2.63 -15.06
CA GLY A 47 1.30 3.21 -14.83
C GLY A 47 0.16 2.52 -15.57
N THR A 48 0.38 1.27 -16.02
CA THR A 48 -0.61 0.52 -16.80
C THR A 48 -1.51 -0.33 -15.91
N SER A 49 -2.80 -0.38 -16.24
CA SER A 49 -3.77 -1.24 -15.55
C SER A 49 -3.45 -2.72 -15.69
N GLY A 50 -3.51 -3.43 -14.58
CA GLY A 50 -3.36 -4.88 -14.48
C GLY A 50 -4.67 -5.58 -14.13
N GLU A 51 -4.56 -6.64 -13.32
CA GLU A 51 -5.68 -7.46 -12.87
C GLU A 51 -6.78 -6.63 -12.21
N GLN A 52 -8.03 -6.92 -12.59
CA GLN A 52 -9.22 -6.42 -11.90
C GLN A 52 -9.52 -7.32 -10.69
N ILE A 53 -9.48 -6.75 -9.49
CA ILE A 53 -9.48 -7.50 -8.24
C ILE A 53 -10.89 -7.65 -7.70
N PHE A 54 -11.69 -6.59 -7.77
CA PHE A 54 -13.03 -6.55 -7.18
C PHE A 54 -13.83 -5.41 -7.77
N ASN A 55 -15.11 -5.65 -8.06
CA ASN A 55 -16.03 -4.66 -8.60
C ASN A 55 -17.48 -4.96 -8.18
N ALA A 56 -18.44 -4.18 -8.69
CA ALA A 56 -19.88 -4.38 -8.45
C ALA A 56 -20.42 -5.77 -8.84
N ASP A 57 -19.81 -6.40 -9.84
CA ASP A 57 -20.25 -7.68 -10.41
C ASP A 57 -19.55 -8.89 -9.76
N SER A 58 -18.58 -8.63 -8.88
CA SER A 58 -17.82 -9.67 -8.20
C SER A 58 -18.71 -10.44 -7.24
N SER A 59 -18.52 -11.77 -7.16
CA SER A 59 -19.12 -12.55 -6.09
C SER A 59 -18.45 -12.16 -4.77
N ALA A 60 -19.24 -11.67 -3.81
CA ALA A 60 -18.76 -11.19 -2.52
C ALA A 60 -19.44 -11.97 -1.41
N ARG A 61 -18.65 -12.52 -0.49
CA ARG A 61 -19.15 -13.06 0.78
C ARG A 61 -18.68 -12.14 1.90
N VAL A 62 -19.63 -11.48 2.54
CA VAL A 62 -19.36 -10.53 3.63
C VAL A 62 -19.57 -11.21 4.97
N PHE A 63 -18.56 -11.14 5.82
CA PHE A 63 -18.57 -11.63 7.19
C PHE A 63 -18.57 -10.45 8.15
N SER A 64 -19.61 -10.33 8.96
CA SER A 64 -19.71 -9.34 10.01
C SER A 64 -18.82 -9.73 11.18
N GLN A 65 -17.88 -8.87 11.56
CA GLN A 65 -17.05 -9.09 12.74
C GLN A 65 -17.90 -9.03 14.02
N SER A 66 -18.86 -8.10 14.11
CA SER A 66 -19.68 -7.93 15.31
C SER A 66 -20.66 -9.09 15.53
N ARG A 67 -21.22 -9.66 14.44
CA ARG A 67 -22.13 -10.82 14.50
C ARG A 67 -21.41 -12.16 14.47
N ASN A 68 -20.10 -12.15 14.18
CA ASN A 68 -19.28 -13.35 13.99
C ASN A 68 -19.93 -14.33 12.98
N GLY A 69 -20.38 -13.81 11.84
CA GLY A 69 -21.13 -14.60 10.86
C GLY A 69 -21.24 -13.94 9.50
N ALA A 70 -21.59 -14.73 8.49
CA ALA A 70 -21.91 -14.22 7.17
C ALA A 70 -23.18 -13.35 7.23
N VAL A 71 -23.19 -12.26 6.48
CA VAL A 71 -24.32 -11.32 6.38
C VAL A 71 -24.67 -11.04 4.93
N THR A 72 -25.94 -10.79 4.69
CA THR A 72 -26.43 -10.24 3.42
C THR A 72 -26.65 -8.75 3.61
N GLU A 73 -25.97 -7.93 2.81
CA GLU A 73 -26.12 -6.48 2.84
C GLU A 73 -27.22 -6.00 1.90
N ASP A 74 -27.87 -4.89 2.24
CA ASP A 74 -28.80 -4.21 1.34
C ASP A 74 -28.02 -3.35 0.34
N LYS A 75 -27.95 -3.86 -0.90
CA LYS A 75 -27.26 -3.21 -2.03
C LYS A 75 -27.87 -1.88 -2.47
N ASN A 76 -29.06 -1.52 -1.97
CA ASN A 76 -29.71 -0.24 -2.28
C ASN A 76 -29.29 0.89 -1.33
N THR A 77 -28.42 0.61 -0.35
CA THR A 77 -27.94 1.60 0.62
C THR A 77 -26.45 1.91 0.40
N TYR A 78 -25.96 3.01 0.98
CA TYR A 78 -24.51 3.28 0.98
C TYR A 78 -23.71 2.34 1.89
N ASN A 79 -24.38 1.56 2.74
CA ASN A 79 -23.76 0.66 3.71
C ASN A 79 -23.61 -0.75 3.11
N ASN A 80 -22.86 -0.88 2.02
CA ASN A 80 -22.54 -2.17 1.44
C ASN A 80 -21.13 -2.23 0.84
N ALA A 81 -20.55 -3.43 0.82
CA ALA A 81 -19.18 -3.69 0.39
C ALA A 81 -18.92 -3.41 -1.10
N GLN A 82 -19.97 -3.29 -1.92
CA GLN A 82 -19.93 -3.06 -3.37
C GLN A 82 -20.59 -1.72 -3.76
N ALA A 83 -20.75 -0.80 -2.81
CA ALA A 83 -21.29 0.54 -3.05
C ALA A 83 -20.60 1.22 -4.25
N VAL A 84 -21.36 1.99 -5.01
CA VAL A 84 -20.85 2.66 -6.24
C VAL A 84 -19.89 3.81 -5.96
N ASN A 85 -19.73 4.18 -4.69
CA ASN A 85 -19.07 5.38 -4.22
C ASN A 85 -18.02 5.08 -3.13
N MET A 86 -16.97 4.32 -3.45
CA MET A 86 -15.86 4.04 -2.53
C MET A 86 -14.93 5.25 -2.34
N ALA A 87 -14.65 5.73 -1.14
CA ALA A 87 -13.87 6.97 -1.00
C ALA A 87 -12.40 6.77 -0.66
N THR A 88 -12.03 5.57 -0.20
CA THR A 88 -10.71 5.32 0.36
C THR A 88 -10.18 3.94 0.03
N LEU A 89 -8.86 3.80 -0.04
CA LEU A 89 -8.19 2.51 -0.19
C LEU A 89 -6.87 2.49 0.59
N ALA A 90 -6.62 1.41 1.32
CA ALA A 90 -5.31 1.10 1.89
C ALA A 90 -4.96 -0.36 1.68
N TYR A 91 -3.66 -0.64 1.60
CA TYR A 91 -3.16 -1.99 1.42
C TYR A 91 -2.41 -2.47 2.66
N ASP A 92 -2.97 -3.48 3.31
CA ASP A 92 -2.26 -4.22 4.34
C ASP A 92 -1.59 -5.46 3.73
N SER A 93 -0.27 -5.37 3.62
CA SER A 93 0.57 -6.44 3.08
C SER A 93 0.62 -7.69 3.98
N TYR A 94 0.28 -7.60 5.27
CA TYR A 94 0.38 -8.74 6.19
C TYR A 94 -0.53 -9.91 5.78
N ASN A 95 -1.77 -9.62 5.39
CA ASN A 95 -2.74 -10.63 4.96
C ASN A 95 -3.20 -10.45 3.51
N ASN A 96 -2.52 -9.60 2.73
CA ASN A 96 -2.92 -9.24 1.38
C ASN A 96 -4.35 -8.66 1.33
N ASN A 97 -4.63 -7.72 2.24
CA ASN A 97 -5.94 -7.12 2.41
C ASN A 97 -6.00 -5.71 1.83
N LEU A 98 -7.11 -5.39 1.18
CA LEU A 98 -7.52 -4.05 0.80
C LEU A 98 -8.55 -3.57 1.81
N ILE A 99 -8.26 -2.45 2.46
CA ILE A 99 -9.14 -1.81 3.43
C ILE A 99 -9.74 -0.58 2.78
N TYR A 100 -11.05 -0.41 2.90
CA TYR A 100 -11.76 0.69 2.24
C TYR A 100 -13.04 1.08 2.97
N MET A 101 -13.49 2.31 2.71
CA MET A 101 -14.77 2.84 3.18
C MET A 101 -15.55 3.46 2.03
N PRO A 102 -16.87 3.18 1.90
CA PRO A 102 -17.76 3.98 1.07
C PRO A 102 -17.83 5.43 1.57
N MET A 103 -17.91 6.39 0.64
CA MET A 103 -17.91 7.82 0.92
C MET A 103 -18.96 8.27 1.93
N PHE A 104 -20.12 7.63 1.91
CA PHE A 104 -21.29 7.99 2.72
C PHE A 104 -21.60 6.97 3.81
N SER A 105 -20.64 6.11 4.17
CA SER A 105 -20.80 5.08 5.18
C SER A 105 -19.69 5.16 6.22
N SER A 106 -20.02 4.83 7.47
CA SER A 106 -19.04 4.59 8.53
C SER A 106 -18.47 3.16 8.50
N ASN A 107 -19.03 2.27 7.67
CA ASN A 107 -18.56 0.89 7.55
C ASN A 107 -17.16 0.86 6.96
N ILE A 108 -16.31 0.02 7.55
CA ILE A 108 -14.99 -0.30 7.04
C ILE A 108 -15.03 -1.74 6.53
N TYR A 109 -14.54 -1.95 5.32
CA TYR A 109 -14.47 -3.25 4.69
C TYR A 109 -13.01 -3.68 4.54
N VAL A 110 -12.76 -4.95 4.81
CA VAL A 110 -11.44 -5.58 4.65
C VAL A 110 -11.61 -6.73 3.66
N LEU A 111 -11.23 -6.47 2.41
CA LEU A 111 -11.25 -7.44 1.32
C LEU A 111 -9.91 -8.15 1.24
N ASN A 112 -9.88 -9.47 1.32
CA ASN A 112 -8.70 -10.22 0.94
C ASN A 112 -8.55 -10.22 -0.59
N ALA A 113 -7.48 -9.61 -1.11
CA ALA A 113 -7.31 -9.44 -2.56
C ALA A 113 -7.17 -10.78 -3.31
N LYS A 114 -6.81 -11.87 -2.61
CA LYS A 114 -6.67 -13.21 -3.18
C LYS A 114 -7.93 -14.05 -3.05
N THR A 115 -8.47 -14.21 -1.84
CA THR A 115 -9.65 -15.07 -1.59
C THR A 115 -10.98 -14.41 -1.91
N LYS A 116 -10.99 -13.07 -2.04
CA LYS A 116 -12.17 -12.23 -2.23
C LYS A 116 -13.17 -12.27 -1.07
N GLU A 117 -12.77 -12.82 0.08
CA GLU A 117 -13.55 -12.75 1.31
C GLU A 117 -13.50 -11.34 1.88
N ILE A 118 -14.64 -10.88 2.42
CA ILE A 118 -14.77 -9.54 2.96
C ILE A 118 -15.14 -9.62 4.44
N THR A 119 -14.36 -8.97 5.30
CA THR A 119 -14.75 -8.72 6.67
C THR A 119 -15.35 -7.32 6.77
N LEU A 120 -16.59 -7.22 7.24
CA LEU A 120 -17.23 -5.97 7.62
C LEU A 120 -16.85 -5.66 9.07
N VAL A 121 -16.24 -4.49 9.27
CA VAL A 121 -15.88 -3.94 10.57
C VAL A 121 -16.89 -2.86 10.93
N GLU A 122 -17.99 -3.28 11.56
CA GLU A 122 -18.97 -2.32 12.10
C GLU A 122 -18.37 -1.53 13.26
N ASN A 123 -18.62 -0.22 13.27
CA ASN A 123 -18.12 0.67 14.31
C ASN A 123 -19.04 1.88 14.48
N ASN A 124 -19.03 2.45 15.68
CA ASN A 124 -19.73 3.69 16.02
C ASN A 124 -18.76 4.88 16.18
N VAL A 125 -17.52 4.74 15.71
CA VAL A 125 -16.43 5.69 15.92
C VAL A 125 -16.27 6.62 14.72
N ALA A 126 -16.30 6.07 13.51
CA ALA A 126 -16.34 6.83 12.27
C ALA A 126 -17.70 7.55 12.15
N ARG A 127 -17.67 8.86 11.93
CA ARG A 127 -18.85 9.72 11.82
C ARG A 127 -18.90 10.31 10.41
N VAL A 128 -19.72 9.70 9.56
CA VAL A 128 -19.91 10.10 8.16
C VAL A 128 -21.36 10.50 7.95
N THR A 129 -21.59 11.64 7.31
CA THR A 129 -22.93 12.14 6.95
C THR A 129 -22.96 12.46 5.45
N SER A 130 -23.92 11.87 4.72
CA SER A 130 -23.95 11.93 3.25
C SER A 130 -23.97 13.37 2.70
N CYS A 131 -24.70 14.28 3.34
CA CYS A 131 -24.83 15.67 2.92
C CYS A 131 -23.76 16.62 3.51
N ASP A 132 -22.77 16.10 4.24
CA ASP A 132 -21.71 16.90 4.84
C ASP A 132 -20.33 16.48 4.32
N ILE A 133 -19.85 17.23 3.33
CA ILE A 133 -18.53 16.99 2.72
C ILE A 133 -17.39 17.06 3.74
N ASN A 134 -17.54 17.79 4.84
CA ASN A 134 -16.53 17.88 5.89
C ASN A 134 -16.29 16.52 6.57
N SER A 135 -17.35 15.71 6.65
CA SER A 135 -17.37 14.42 7.34
C SER A 135 -16.91 13.25 6.47
N HIS A 136 -16.81 13.43 5.15
CA HIS A 136 -16.41 12.35 4.25
C HIS A 136 -14.95 11.96 4.47
N VAL A 137 -14.71 10.67 4.63
CA VAL A 137 -13.37 10.09 4.73
C VAL A 137 -12.87 9.82 3.33
N THR A 138 -11.82 10.53 2.92
CA THR A 138 -11.29 10.53 1.53
C THR A 138 -9.83 10.14 1.45
N ARG A 139 -9.16 9.98 2.61
CA ARG A 139 -7.72 9.75 2.70
C ARG A 139 -7.50 8.53 3.57
N MET A 140 -6.82 7.51 3.06
CA MET A 140 -6.51 6.31 3.83
C MET A 140 -5.14 5.75 3.45
N THR A 141 -4.39 5.26 4.44
CA THR A 141 -3.11 4.60 4.16
C THR A 141 -2.74 3.65 5.28
N THR A 142 -1.86 2.71 4.98
CA THR A 142 -1.24 1.86 6.00
C THR A 142 -0.06 2.63 6.60
N GLY A 143 -0.02 2.74 7.93
CA GLY A 143 1.10 3.30 8.68
C GLY A 143 2.29 2.33 8.71
N TYR A 144 3.48 2.87 8.98
CA TYR A 144 4.70 2.06 9.14
C TYR A 144 4.62 1.10 10.34
N ASP A 145 3.74 1.39 11.29
CA ASP A 145 3.42 0.52 12.43
C ASP A 145 2.45 -0.62 12.09
N GLY A 146 1.96 -0.68 10.85
CA GLY A 146 1.02 -1.71 10.36
C GLY A 146 -0.45 -1.43 10.69
N ASN A 147 -0.78 -0.32 11.35
CA ASN A 147 -2.17 0.11 11.51
C ASN A 147 -2.66 0.83 10.25
N ILE A 148 -3.96 0.81 10.01
CA ILE A 148 -4.57 1.62 8.94
C ILE A 148 -5.02 2.94 9.52
N TYR A 149 -4.80 4.01 8.78
CA TYR A 149 -5.13 5.37 9.17
C TYR A 149 -6.08 5.96 8.16
N ALA A 150 -7.08 6.73 8.60
CA ALA A 150 -8.02 7.39 7.71
C ALA A 150 -8.41 8.79 8.22
N ILE A 151 -8.55 9.76 7.33
CA ILE A 151 -8.82 11.17 7.68
C ILE A 151 -10.04 11.68 6.92
N ASN A 152 -10.97 12.33 7.61
CA ASN A 152 -12.08 13.05 6.97
C ASN A 152 -11.66 14.40 6.41
N ASN A 153 -12.35 14.92 5.40
CA ASN A 153 -11.96 16.14 4.67
C ASN A 153 -11.60 17.33 5.57
N SER A 154 -12.38 17.56 6.63
CA SER A 154 -12.17 18.67 7.57
C SER A 154 -11.06 18.43 8.61
N GLY A 155 -10.46 17.24 8.67
CA GLY A 155 -9.45 16.89 9.68
C GLY A 155 -10.02 16.77 11.09
N THR A 156 -11.34 16.73 11.25
CA THR A 156 -12.02 16.62 12.55
C THR A 156 -12.05 15.21 13.10
N GLN A 157 -11.77 14.20 12.27
CA GLN A 157 -11.52 12.82 12.68
C GLN A 157 -10.26 12.28 12.03
N PHE A 158 -9.39 11.70 12.86
CA PHE A 158 -8.25 10.92 12.43
C PHE A 158 -8.37 9.51 12.99
N LEU A 159 -8.86 8.59 12.17
CA LEU A 159 -9.14 7.22 12.57
C LEU A 159 -7.87 6.39 12.52
N GLN A 160 -7.64 5.57 13.55
CA GLN A 160 -6.69 4.47 13.57
C GLN A 160 -7.46 3.16 13.66
N ILE A 161 -7.24 2.28 12.69
CA ILE A 161 -7.83 0.96 12.59
C ILE A 161 -6.71 -0.05 12.83
N SER A 162 -6.76 -0.71 13.98
CA SER A 162 -5.70 -1.59 14.49
C SER A 162 -6.20 -3.02 14.60
N ARG A 163 -5.31 -3.99 14.47
CA ARG A 163 -5.65 -5.40 14.76
C ARG A 163 -5.43 -5.71 16.23
N LYS A 164 -6.42 -6.33 16.87
CA LYS A 164 -6.33 -6.93 18.20
C LYS A 164 -6.77 -8.39 18.10
N GLY A 165 -5.79 -9.29 18.04
CA GLY A 165 -6.03 -10.70 17.71
C GLY A 165 -6.60 -10.83 16.29
N ASN A 166 -7.74 -11.52 16.17
CA ASN A 166 -8.41 -11.74 14.88
C ASN A 166 -9.42 -10.65 14.50
N GLN A 167 -9.49 -9.55 15.26
CA GLN A 167 -10.46 -8.49 15.06
C GLN A 167 -9.78 -7.15 14.79
N TYR A 168 -10.47 -6.28 14.07
CA TYR A 168 -10.13 -4.87 13.93
C TYR A 168 -10.83 -4.02 14.98
N VAL A 169 -10.11 -3.04 15.50
CA VAL A 169 -10.60 -2.03 16.43
C VAL A 169 -10.34 -0.65 15.85
N VAL A 170 -11.38 0.18 15.86
CA VAL A 170 -11.35 1.56 15.34
C VAL A 170 -11.26 2.52 16.51
N ASN A 171 -10.27 3.43 16.48
CA ASN A 171 -10.11 4.51 17.45
C ASN A 171 -10.09 5.85 16.71
N ASP A 172 -10.71 6.89 17.27
CA ASP A 172 -10.55 8.26 16.79
C ASP A 172 -9.42 8.93 17.58
N LEU A 173 -8.33 9.28 16.90
CA LEU A 173 -7.19 10.00 17.48
C LEU A 173 -7.50 11.49 17.71
N GLY A 174 -8.61 11.99 17.15
CA GLY A 174 -9.12 13.33 17.35
C GLY A 174 -8.82 14.28 16.20
N ILE A 175 -8.88 15.58 16.53
CA ILE A 175 -8.84 16.67 15.56
C ILE A 175 -7.40 16.99 15.19
N ILE A 176 -7.12 17.07 13.89
CA ILE A 176 -5.89 17.59 13.32
C ILE A 176 -6.03 19.11 13.19
N LYS A 177 -5.10 19.85 13.80
CA LYS A 177 -5.07 21.32 13.75
C LYS A 177 -4.07 21.82 12.73
N ASP A 178 -4.28 23.01 12.20
CA ASP A 178 -3.24 23.70 11.45
C ASP A 178 -2.03 24.01 12.34
N ASP A 179 -0.84 23.79 11.81
CA ASP A 179 0.36 24.38 12.39
C ASP A 179 0.34 25.90 12.19
N ALA A 180 0.82 26.64 13.19
CA ALA A 180 0.83 28.10 13.16
C ALA A 180 1.66 28.67 11.98
N SER A 181 2.61 27.88 11.46
CA SER A 181 3.44 28.27 10.31
C SER A 181 2.74 28.15 8.95
N ASN A 182 1.53 27.60 8.87
CA ASN A 182 0.82 27.34 7.61
C ASN A 182 0.41 28.62 6.86
N GLY A 183 0.31 29.75 7.56
CA GLY A 183 -0.17 31.01 6.98
C GLY A 183 -1.58 30.84 6.42
N LYS A 184 -1.75 31.10 5.12
CA LYS A 184 -3.05 30.99 4.44
C LYS A 184 -3.44 29.57 3.99
N ASN A 185 -2.53 28.60 4.08
CA ASN A 185 -2.77 27.25 3.57
C ASN A 185 -3.34 26.39 4.69
N SER A 186 -4.66 26.40 4.85
CA SER A 186 -5.31 25.62 5.90
C SER A 186 -5.54 24.17 5.47
N PHE A 187 -5.28 23.24 6.36
CA PHE A 187 -5.63 21.83 6.21
C PHE A 187 -7.14 21.61 6.29
N THR A 188 -7.88 22.49 6.97
CA THR A 188 -9.28 22.29 7.34
C THR A 188 -10.27 23.06 6.47
N THR A 189 -9.82 23.65 5.35
CA THR A 189 -10.70 24.37 4.42
C THR A 189 -10.72 23.75 3.03
N ILE A 190 -11.82 23.94 2.32
CA ILE A 190 -12.11 23.30 1.03
C ILE A 190 -11.05 23.68 -0.02
N GLU A 191 -10.66 24.94 -0.06
CA GLU A 191 -9.82 25.51 -1.12
C GLU A 191 -8.38 24.99 -1.06
N THR A 192 -7.91 24.59 0.12
CA THR A 192 -6.50 24.29 0.36
C THR A 192 -6.23 22.90 0.91
N GLY A 193 -7.15 22.27 1.64
CA GLY A 193 -6.86 21.05 2.40
C GLY A 193 -7.78 19.85 2.13
N PHE A 194 -8.89 20.03 1.42
CA PHE A 194 -9.88 18.97 1.23
C PHE A 194 -9.51 17.98 0.12
N GLY A 195 -10.06 16.77 0.26
CA GLY A 195 -9.89 15.69 -0.69
C GLY A 195 -8.45 15.21 -0.80
N GLY A 196 -8.17 14.61 -1.96
CA GLY A 196 -6.93 13.91 -2.25
C GLY A 196 -6.71 12.70 -1.36
N ASP A 197 -5.46 12.38 -1.06
CA ASP A 197 -5.06 11.11 -0.48
C ASP A 197 -3.84 11.28 0.44
N MET A 198 -3.36 10.21 1.05
CA MET A 198 -2.18 10.26 1.92
C MET A 198 -1.28 9.03 1.81
N ILE A 199 -0.02 9.23 2.18
CA ILE A 199 0.98 8.16 2.34
C ILE A 199 1.63 8.25 3.71
N ALA A 200 2.17 7.14 4.19
CA ALA A 200 3.01 7.10 5.38
C ALA A 200 4.51 7.13 5.04
N ASP A 201 5.31 7.67 5.97
CA ASP A 201 6.76 7.56 5.96
C ASP A 201 7.29 6.53 6.98
N ALA A 202 8.58 6.21 6.88
CA ALA A 202 9.24 5.23 7.75
C ALA A 202 9.30 5.62 9.24
N GLU A 203 8.90 6.85 9.59
CA GLU A 203 8.80 7.33 10.97
C GLU A 203 7.34 7.35 11.47
N ASN A 204 6.41 6.80 10.68
CA ASN A 204 4.98 6.80 10.92
C ASN A 204 4.37 8.21 10.97
N ASN A 205 4.95 9.14 10.20
CA ASN A 205 4.28 10.39 9.84
C ASN A 205 3.53 10.21 8.53
N PHE A 206 2.61 11.13 8.24
CA PHE A 206 1.77 11.10 7.06
C PHE A 206 2.02 12.33 6.21
N TYR A 207 2.13 12.13 4.90
CA TYR A 207 2.06 13.19 3.91
C TYR A 207 0.67 13.15 3.30
N VAL A 208 -0.10 14.21 3.50
CA VAL A 208 -1.46 14.36 3.01
C VAL A 208 -1.45 15.29 1.82
N PHE A 209 -1.92 14.80 0.69
CA PHE A 209 -2.06 15.53 -0.56
C PHE A 209 -3.52 15.95 -0.69
N SER A 210 -3.79 17.24 -0.72
CA SER A 210 -5.13 17.75 -1.03
C SER A 210 -5.44 17.63 -2.52
N ALA A 211 -6.72 17.69 -2.88
CA ALA A 211 -7.14 17.66 -4.28
C ALA A 211 -6.54 18.79 -5.13
N SER A 212 -6.24 19.93 -4.52
CA SER A 212 -5.63 21.09 -5.17
C SER A 212 -4.10 21.01 -5.29
N GLY A 213 -3.49 19.91 -4.85
CA GLY A 213 -2.06 19.65 -4.94
C GLY A 213 -1.22 20.26 -3.81
N ASN A 214 -1.84 20.83 -2.77
CA ASN A 214 -1.12 21.20 -1.55
C ASN A 214 -0.74 19.95 -0.76
N VAL A 215 0.44 19.98 -0.14
CA VAL A 215 0.98 18.87 0.66
C VAL A 215 1.16 19.32 2.10
N PHE A 216 0.65 18.51 3.02
CA PHE A 216 0.77 18.70 4.45
C PHE A 216 1.49 17.51 5.07
N LYS A 217 2.37 17.76 6.04
CA LYS A 217 2.96 16.71 6.89
C LYS A 217 2.24 16.68 8.23
N LEU A 218 1.87 15.49 8.67
CA LEU A 218 1.15 15.23 9.92
C LEU A 218 1.87 14.14 10.72
N SER A 219 1.97 14.31 12.02
CA SER A 219 2.33 13.23 12.95
C SER A 219 1.14 12.90 13.85
N PRO A 220 0.78 11.61 14.04
CA PRO A 220 -0.26 11.22 14.99
C PRO A 220 0.09 11.56 16.45
N LYS A 221 1.35 11.87 16.75
CA LYS A 221 1.78 12.34 18.08
C LYS A 221 1.47 13.83 18.32
N GLU A 222 1.64 14.65 17.29
CA GLU A 222 1.51 16.10 17.40
C GLU A 222 0.10 16.59 17.06
N MET A 223 -0.65 15.82 16.26
CA MET A 223 -2.00 16.17 15.78
C MET A 223 -2.05 17.55 15.12
N LYS A 224 -0.97 17.91 14.42
CA LYS A 224 -0.83 19.13 13.64
C LYS A 224 -0.46 18.83 12.20
N ALA A 225 -1.18 19.44 11.27
CA ALA A 225 -0.85 19.44 9.85
C ALA A 225 0.02 20.64 9.53
N LYS A 226 1.25 20.40 9.10
CA LYS A 226 2.20 21.42 8.64
C LYS A 226 2.21 21.48 7.12
N PHE A 227 1.90 22.63 6.55
CA PHE A 227 2.01 22.86 5.12
C PHE A 227 3.49 22.81 4.70
N ILE A 228 3.82 21.95 3.75
CA ILE A 228 5.20 21.81 3.23
C ILE A 228 5.36 22.34 1.80
N GLY A 229 4.26 22.64 1.12
CA GLY A 229 4.26 23.31 -0.18
C GLY A 229 3.16 22.82 -1.12
N LYS A 230 3.23 23.23 -2.37
CA LYS A 230 2.30 22.83 -3.44
C LYS A 230 3.06 22.12 -4.55
N ILE A 231 2.50 21.04 -5.06
CA ILE A 231 3.07 20.30 -6.19
C ILE A 231 3.12 21.19 -7.42
N ALA A 232 4.28 21.25 -8.05
CA ALA A 232 4.53 21.90 -9.33
C ALA A 232 4.77 20.86 -10.43
N GLY A 233 4.63 21.24 -11.71
CA GLY A 233 4.86 20.33 -12.84
C GLY A 233 3.66 19.44 -13.22
N ILE A 234 2.49 19.67 -12.62
CA ILE A 234 1.21 19.06 -13.02
C ILE A 234 0.33 20.07 -13.79
N PRO A 235 -0.59 19.59 -14.67
CA PRO A 235 -1.53 20.46 -15.38
C PRO A 235 -2.42 21.28 -14.44
N GLU A 236 -2.85 22.47 -14.87
CA GLU A 236 -3.68 23.38 -14.06
C GLU A 236 -4.99 22.74 -13.55
N ASN A 237 -5.62 21.91 -14.38
CA ASN A 237 -6.86 21.23 -14.05
C ASN A 237 -6.66 19.86 -13.40
N TYR A 238 -5.43 19.48 -13.06
CA TYR A 238 -5.14 18.21 -12.40
C TYR A 238 -5.74 18.20 -10.98
N SER A 239 -6.47 17.15 -10.65
CA SER A 239 -6.98 16.92 -9.30
C SER A 239 -6.18 15.76 -8.71
N VAL A 240 -5.50 15.97 -7.60
CA VAL A 240 -4.75 14.89 -6.93
C VAL A 240 -5.77 14.07 -6.13
N ASN A 241 -5.99 12.81 -6.51
CA ASN A 241 -7.00 11.96 -5.89
C ASN A 241 -6.43 10.69 -5.29
N GLY A 242 -5.40 10.11 -5.90
CA GLY A 242 -4.67 8.98 -5.33
C GLY A 242 -3.21 9.31 -5.13
N SER A 243 -2.60 8.77 -4.10
CA SER A 243 -1.18 8.89 -3.80
C SER A 243 -0.63 7.60 -3.21
N ALA A 244 0.43 7.07 -3.80
CA ALA A 244 1.11 5.88 -3.30
C ALA A 244 2.62 5.98 -3.45
N VAL A 245 3.36 5.16 -2.72
CA VAL A 245 4.82 5.07 -2.85
C VAL A 245 5.15 3.85 -3.69
N ASN A 246 5.97 3.98 -4.73
CA ASN A 246 6.38 2.83 -5.54
C ASN A 246 7.54 2.05 -4.91
N SER A 247 7.90 0.95 -5.55
CA SER A 247 9.05 0.11 -5.19
C SER A 247 10.41 0.83 -5.14
N LYS A 248 10.51 2.05 -5.70
CA LYS A 248 11.72 2.89 -5.67
C LYS A 248 11.69 3.95 -4.56
N GLY A 249 10.67 3.92 -3.70
CA GLY A 249 10.48 4.91 -2.64
C GLY A 249 10.04 6.28 -3.16
N LYS A 250 9.55 6.35 -4.40
CA LYS A 250 9.07 7.59 -5.03
C LYS A 250 7.55 7.68 -4.87
N VAL A 251 7.06 8.89 -4.66
CA VAL A 251 5.62 9.13 -4.58
C VAL A 251 5.05 9.23 -5.98
N VAL A 252 3.96 8.52 -6.23
CA VAL A 252 3.17 8.62 -7.44
C VAL A 252 1.80 9.18 -7.08
N ILE A 253 1.34 10.16 -7.84
CA ILE A 253 0.01 10.75 -7.73
C ILE A 253 -0.83 10.41 -8.96
N ALA A 254 -2.13 10.31 -8.73
CA ALA A 254 -3.13 10.00 -9.74
C ALA A 254 -4.32 10.97 -9.67
N SER A 255 -5.11 11.01 -10.75
CA SER A 255 -6.21 11.95 -10.91
C SER A 255 -7.52 11.25 -11.25
N ALA A 256 -8.58 11.68 -10.58
CA ALA A 256 -9.94 11.23 -10.86
C ALA A 256 -10.46 11.78 -12.21
N LYS A 257 -9.72 12.68 -12.87
CA LYS A 257 -10.07 13.24 -14.18
C LYS A 257 -9.50 12.46 -15.37
N GLY A 258 -8.94 11.26 -15.14
CA GLY A 258 -8.41 10.43 -16.23
C GLY A 258 -7.08 10.91 -16.81
N ALA A 259 -6.34 11.73 -16.06
CA ALA A 259 -5.04 12.26 -16.47
C ALA A 259 -3.90 11.28 -16.15
N SER A 260 -2.74 11.47 -16.79
CA SER A 260 -1.54 10.67 -16.53
C SER A 260 -1.14 10.66 -15.05
N LEU A 261 -0.42 9.60 -14.66
CA LEU A 261 0.25 9.53 -13.36
C LEU A 261 1.46 10.47 -13.34
N TYR A 262 1.85 10.92 -12.16
CA TYR A 262 3.06 11.72 -11.98
C TYR A 262 3.89 11.21 -10.81
N GLU A 263 5.20 11.13 -10.99
CA GLU A 263 6.14 10.93 -9.89
C GLU A 263 6.46 12.30 -9.25
N VAL A 264 6.32 12.39 -7.92
CA VAL A 264 6.58 13.61 -7.14
C VAL A 264 7.81 13.42 -6.28
N ASP A 265 8.76 14.36 -6.39
CA ASP A 265 9.85 14.48 -5.43
C ASP A 265 9.34 15.14 -4.15
N LEU A 266 9.32 14.43 -3.02
CA LEU A 266 8.83 14.98 -1.74
C LEU A 266 9.68 16.12 -1.17
N THR A 267 10.93 16.27 -1.60
CA THR A 267 11.83 17.33 -1.12
C THR A 267 11.58 18.62 -1.89
N THR A 268 11.41 18.53 -3.21
CA THR A 268 11.25 19.71 -4.07
C THR A 268 9.80 19.98 -4.48
N LEU A 269 8.90 19.03 -4.26
CA LEU A 269 7.51 19.00 -4.73
C LEU A 269 7.37 19.18 -6.24
N GLN A 270 8.37 18.73 -7.00
CA GLN A 270 8.33 18.75 -8.46
C GLN A 270 7.80 17.42 -8.97
N ALA A 271 6.81 17.50 -9.84
CA ALA A 271 6.19 16.36 -10.48
C ALA A 271 6.78 16.15 -11.89
N LYS A 272 6.93 14.88 -12.27
CA LYS A 272 7.29 14.46 -13.62
C LYS A 272 6.28 13.42 -14.11
N PRO A 273 5.82 13.49 -15.37
CA PRO A 273 4.92 12.47 -15.91
C PRO A 273 5.53 11.09 -15.74
N LEU A 274 4.82 10.21 -15.05
CA LEU A 274 4.99 8.78 -15.16
C LEU A 274 4.13 8.39 -16.36
N GLY A 275 4.60 7.50 -17.24
CA GLY A 275 3.73 6.96 -18.28
C GLY A 275 2.44 6.35 -17.68
N GLY A 276 1.49 5.98 -18.52
CA GLY A 276 0.29 5.32 -18.03
C GLY A 276 -0.83 5.30 -19.04
N GLU A 277 -1.86 4.54 -18.70
CA GLU A 277 -3.10 4.50 -19.47
C GLU A 277 -3.81 5.86 -19.39
N GLN A 278 -4.06 6.48 -20.54
CA GLN A 278 -4.87 7.70 -20.58
C GLN A 278 -6.34 7.35 -20.33
N ASN A 279 -7.08 8.29 -19.73
CA ASN A 279 -8.50 8.16 -19.41
C ASN A 279 -8.82 7.13 -18.31
N LEU A 280 -7.84 6.72 -17.51
CA LEU A 280 -8.09 5.92 -16.32
C LEU A 280 -8.39 6.83 -15.12
N HIS A 281 -9.65 6.88 -14.70
CA HIS A 281 -10.11 7.71 -13.59
C HIS A 281 -9.76 7.07 -12.25
N ILE A 282 -8.64 7.46 -11.64
CA ILE A 282 -8.17 6.91 -10.36
C ILE A 282 -8.60 7.83 -9.22
N TYR A 283 -9.33 7.28 -8.26
CA TYR A 283 -9.89 8.00 -7.12
C TYR A 283 -9.07 7.84 -5.84
N ASP A 284 -8.27 6.77 -5.73
CA ASP A 284 -7.40 6.48 -4.59
C ASP A 284 -6.30 5.49 -5.04
N LEU A 285 -5.11 5.56 -4.42
CA LEU A 285 -4.03 4.60 -4.62
C LEU A 285 -3.53 4.04 -3.28
N ALA A 286 -3.35 2.73 -3.22
CA ALA A 286 -2.74 2.05 -2.09
C ALA A 286 -1.47 1.29 -2.50
N SER A 287 -0.51 1.22 -1.59
CA SER A 287 0.73 0.45 -1.77
C SER A 287 1.27 -0.08 -0.45
N LYS A 288 2.25 -0.98 -0.52
CA LYS A 288 2.97 -1.50 0.65
C LYS A 288 4.23 -0.71 1.02
N TYR A 289 4.57 0.30 0.22
CA TYR A 289 5.84 1.01 0.36
C TYR A 289 5.64 2.32 1.14
N PHE A 290 6.71 2.81 1.73
CA PHE A 290 6.70 3.98 2.60
C PHE A 290 7.68 5.03 2.12
N ALA A 291 7.33 6.30 2.30
CA ALA A 291 8.23 7.40 2.00
C ALA A 291 9.44 7.37 2.95
N ASN A 292 10.60 7.78 2.44
CA ASN A 292 11.86 7.86 3.21
C ASN A 292 12.29 6.53 3.87
N ASP A 293 11.77 5.38 3.39
CA ASP A 293 12.20 4.09 3.88
C ASP A 293 13.60 3.77 3.35
N LYS A 294 14.58 3.86 4.24
CA LYS A 294 15.99 3.59 3.91
C LYS A 294 16.22 2.14 3.50
N THR A 295 15.31 1.22 3.83
CA THR A 295 15.39 -0.17 3.36
C THR A 295 15.15 -0.28 1.85
N ILE A 296 14.35 0.63 1.27
CA ILE A 296 14.10 0.72 -0.18
C ILE A 296 15.27 1.43 -0.88
N SER A 297 15.93 2.38 -0.21
CA SER A 297 17.02 3.18 -0.79
C SER A 297 18.36 2.44 -1.02
N ASN A 298 18.49 1.17 -0.61
CA ASN A 298 19.77 0.45 -0.67
C ASN A 298 19.78 -0.89 -1.41
N ASN A 299 18.66 -1.42 -1.93
CA ASN A 299 18.70 -2.70 -2.67
C ASN A 299 17.72 -2.72 -3.85
N ALA A 300 18.02 -1.94 -4.89
CA ALA A 300 17.45 -2.18 -6.21
C ALA A 300 18.16 -3.36 -6.92
N TYR A 301 18.56 -4.44 -6.24
CA TYR A 301 19.33 -5.52 -6.88
C TYR A 301 19.17 -6.87 -6.16
N ALA A 302 17.96 -7.44 -6.19
CA ALA A 302 17.69 -8.82 -6.58
C ALA A 302 16.25 -9.21 -6.30
N ASN A 303 15.65 -10.09 -7.12
CA ASN A 303 14.46 -10.85 -6.75
C ASN A 303 14.83 -11.83 -5.62
N LEU A 304 15.16 -11.27 -4.45
CA LEU A 304 15.63 -11.97 -3.28
C LEU A 304 14.76 -11.49 -2.12
N ASP A 305 14.14 -12.45 -1.43
CA ASP A 305 13.26 -12.15 -0.31
C ASP A 305 13.42 -13.16 0.82
N ILE A 306 13.01 -12.77 2.02
CA ILE A 306 12.84 -13.67 3.16
C ILE A 306 11.43 -13.56 3.74
N TYR A 307 10.85 -14.70 4.10
CA TYR A 307 9.53 -14.77 4.71
C TYR A 307 9.37 -16.02 5.61
N PRO A 308 8.55 -15.95 6.67
CA PRO A 308 7.82 -14.76 7.12
C PRO A 308 8.73 -13.76 7.86
N THR A 309 8.34 -12.49 7.95
CA THR A 309 9.03 -11.49 8.79
C THR A 309 8.52 -11.47 10.22
N ARG A 310 7.35 -12.04 10.50
CA ARG A 310 6.96 -12.47 11.84
C ARG A 310 7.15 -13.98 11.92
N VAL A 311 8.07 -14.44 12.77
CA VAL A 311 8.50 -15.83 12.82
C VAL A 311 7.95 -16.49 14.08
N ASP A 312 6.84 -17.18 13.93
CA ASP A 312 6.24 -18.00 15.00
C ASP A 312 6.92 -19.40 15.04
N GLU A 313 7.22 -20.00 13.87
CA GLU A 313 7.71 -21.39 13.78
C GLU A 313 9.26 -21.53 13.85
N LYS A 314 9.97 -20.50 14.33
CA LYS A 314 11.45 -20.46 14.42
C LYS A 314 12.19 -20.78 13.11
N TYR A 315 11.63 -20.46 11.95
CA TYR A 315 12.34 -20.49 10.68
C TYR A 315 11.91 -19.37 9.74
N ILE A 316 12.77 -19.06 8.79
CA ILE A 316 12.48 -18.20 7.63
C ILE A 316 12.83 -18.96 6.36
N ASN A 317 12.10 -18.71 5.29
CA ASN A 317 12.45 -19.12 3.94
C ASN A 317 13.27 -18.01 3.30
N VAL A 318 14.36 -18.39 2.64
CA VAL A 318 15.17 -17.51 1.80
C VAL A 318 14.90 -17.89 0.36
N ASN A 319 14.31 -16.96 -0.39
CA ASN A 319 14.04 -17.11 -1.80
C ASN A 319 14.98 -16.20 -2.61
N VAL A 320 15.65 -16.76 -3.60
CA VAL A 320 16.41 -16.04 -4.62
C VAL A 320 15.88 -16.49 -5.97
N ASN A 321 15.56 -15.54 -6.85
CA ASN A 321 15.20 -15.78 -8.25
C ASN A 321 15.77 -14.66 -9.14
N ASP A 322 17.07 -14.43 -9.01
CA ASP A 322 17.78 -13.39 -9.76
C ASP A 322 19.09 -13.91 -10.38
N LYS A 323 19.19 -13.75 -11.70
CA LYS A 323 20.36 -14.06 -12.53
C LYS A 323 21.63 -13.31 -12.13
N ALA A 324 21.50 -12.19 -11.42
CA ALA A 324 22.63 -11.43 -10.90
C ALA A 324 23.24 -12.04 -9.64
N VAL A 325 22.48 -12.87 -8.90
CA VAL A 325 22.97 -13.53 -7.68
C VAL A 325 23.57 -14.89 -8.05
N LYS A 326 24.89 -15.00 -7.93
CA LYS A 326 25.64 -16.22 -8.27
C LYS A 326 26.50 -16.64 -7.10
N GLY A 327 26.72 -17.96 -6.96
CA GLY A 327 27.59 -18.51 -5.94
C GLY A 327 26.92 -18.62 -4.57
N ASN A 328 27.74 -18.59 -3.52
CA ASN A 328 27.27 -18.70 -2.15
C ASN A 328 26.91 -17.32 -1.58
N ILE A 329 25.74 -17.20 -0.98
CA ILE A 329 25.35 -16.03 -0.21
C ILE A 329 25.48 -16.31 1.28
N THR A 330 25.74 -15.26 2.05
CA THR A 330 25.85 -15.36 3.51
C THR A 330 24.67 -14.64 4.16
N LEU A 331 23.85 -15.38 4.90
CA LEU A 331 22.81 -14.87 5.77
C LEU A 331 23.39 -14.62 7.17
N ASN A 332 23.24 -13.40 7.66
CA ASN A 332 23.55 -12.99 9.02
C ASN A 332 22.28 -12.51 9.72
N VAL A 333 22.13 -12.82 11.01
CA VAL A 333 21.07 -12.26 11.86
C VAL A 333 21.73 -11.45 12.96
N PHE A 334 21.26 -10.22 13.15
CA PHE A 334 21.74 -9.31 14.18
C PHE A 334 20.62 -9.01 15.16
N ASP A 335 20.95 -8.90 16.45
CA ASP A 335 20.03 -8.34 17.44
C ASP A 335 19.96 -6.80 17.35
N LEU A 336 19.08 -6.17 18.14
CA LEU A 336 18.92 -4.71 18.14
C LEU A 336 20.14 -3.93 18.64
N SER A 337 21.10 -4.59 19.31
CA SER A 337 22.37 -3.98 19.70
C SER A 337 23.41 -4.00 18.56
N GLY A 338 23.07 -4.61 17.42
CA GLY A 338 23.96 -4.79 16.28
C GLY A 338 24.91 -5.99 16.43
N LYS A 339 24.72 -6.85 17.44
CA LYS A 339 25.51 -8.06 17.62
C LYS A 339 25.01 -9.15 16.67
N ASN A 340 25.93 -9.77 15.94
CA ASN A 340 25.61 -10.93 15.10
C ASN A 340 25.30 -12.14 16.01
N VAL A 341 24.10 -12.68 15.88
CA VAL A 341 23.58 -13.79 16.69
C VAL A 341 23.41 -15.07 15.88
N MET A 342 23.49 -15.00 14.56
CA MET A 342 23.44 -16.18 13.67
C MET A 342 24.12 -15.87 12.35
N LYS A 343 24.83 -16.86 11.80
CA LYS A 343 25.41 -16.83 10.45
C LYS A 343 25.17 -18.15 9.74
N GLN A 344 24.73 -18.10 8.49
CA GLN A 344 24.51 -19.28 7.64
C GLN A 344 24.89 -18.99 6.20
N ASN A 345 25.67 -19.89 5.59
CA ASN A 345 25.97 -19.84 4.17
C ASN A 345 24.91 -20.62 3.39
N LEU A 346 24.45 -20.06 2.27
CA LEU A 346 23.44 -20.65 1.40
C LEU A 346 24.00 -20.71 -0.02
N SER A 347 23.81 -21.82 -0.72
CA SER A 347 24.35 -22.02 -2.06
C SER A 347 23.28 -21.76 -3.11
N VAL A 348 23.45 -20.72 -3.93
CA VAL A 348 22.51 -20.37 -5.00
C VAL A 348 22.87 -21.18 -6.24
N LYS A 349 21.94 -22.03 -6.71
CA LYS A 349 22.12 -22.89 -7.89
C LYS A 349 21.25 -22.39 -9.03
N ASP A 350 21.83 -22.27 -10.21
CA ASP A 350 21.14 -21.80 -11.42
C ASP A 350 20.41 -20.45 -11.23
N SER A 351 21.01 -19.55 -10.43
CA SER A 351 20.44 -18.25 -10.07
C SER A 351 19.15 -18.32 -9.24
N SER A 352 18.88 -19.47 -8.64
CA SER A 352 17.72 -19.71 -7.79
C SER A 352 18.11 -20.32 -6.45
N LEU A 353 17.35 -19.97 -5.42
CA LEU A 353 17.43 -20.58 -4.10
C LEU A 353 16.04 -20.56 -3.51
N ASN A 354 15.61 -21.68 -2.94
CA ASN A 354 14.48 -21.70 -2.04
C ASN A 354 14.86 -22.60 -0.86
N GLN A 355 15.29 -21.99 0.24
CA GLN A 355 15.82 -22.72 1.38
C GLN A 355 15.20 -22.23 2.68
N GLN A 356 14.71 -23.18 3.46
CA GLN A 356 14.29 -22.97 4.84
C GLN A 356 15.52 -22.87 5.75
N VAL A 357 15.56 -21.80 6.54
CA VAL A 357 16.62 -21.45 7.48
C VAL A 357 16.03 -21.41 8.88
N TYR A 358 16.45 -22.36 9.72
CA TYR A 358 15.98 -22.45 11.10
C TYR A 358 16.70 -21.46 12.02
N LEU A 359 15.93 -20.58 12.64
CA LEU A 359 16.34 -19.55 13.58
C LEU A 359 16.54 -20.11 14.99
N LYS A 360 17.35 -21.18 15.09
CA LYS A 360 17.56 -21.92 16.34
C LYS A 360 18.16 -20.99 17.40
N ASN A 361 17.63 -21.05 18.62
CA ASN A 361 18.08 -20.32 19.81
C ASN A 361 17.84 -18.80 19.79
N LEU A 362 17.07 -18.27 18.82
CA LEU A 362 16.62 -16.88 18.86
C LEU A 362 15.42 -16.76 19.81
N ILE A 363 15.61 -15.99 20.89
CA ILE A 363 14.53 -15.61 21.80
C ILE A 363 13.57 -14.65 21.12
N SER A 364 12.38 -14.48 21.68
CA SER A 364 11.40 -13.55 21.13
C SER A 364 11.91 -12.11 21.16
N GLY A 365 11.76 -11.41 20.05
CA GLY A 365 12.35 -10.09 19.86
C GLY A 365 12.52 -9.72 18.39
N ALA A 366 12.87 -8.45 18.15
CA ALA A 366 13.16 -7.97 16.81
C ALA A 366 14.63 -8.22 16.44
N TYR A 367 14.86 -8.66 15.21
CA TYR A 367 16.17 -8.94 14.65
C TYR A 367 16.29 -8.35 13.25
N LEU A 368 17.53 -8.16 12.81
CA LEU A 368 17.85 -7.72 11.46
C LEU A 368 18.50 -8.87 10.70
N VAL A 369 17.87 -9.33 9.62
CA VAL A 369 18.46 -10.32 8.72
C VAL A 369 19.13 -9.60 7.58
N ASN A 370 20.41 -9.89 7.39
CA ASN A 370 21.26 -9.32 6.37
C ASN A 370 21.82 -10.43 5.49
N ILE A 371 21.57 -10.36 4.19
CA ILE A 371 22.13 -11.29 3.21
C ILE A 371 23.17 -10.56 2.37
N THR A 372 24.34 -11.18 2.21
CA THR A 372 25.49 -10.65 1.48
C THR A 372 25.96 -11.63 0.41
N ASP A 373 26.57 -11.13 -0.66
CA ASP A 373 27.26 -11.95 -1.65
C ASP A 373 28.67 -12.37 -1.16
N GLU A 374 29.40 -13.12 -2.00
CA GLU A 374 30.76 -13.59 -1.69
C GLU A 374 31.78 -12.45 -1.47
N SER A 375 31.52 -11.25 -2.01
CA SER A 375 32.36 -10.07 -1.81
C SER A 375 32.04 -9.31 -0.53
N GLY A 376 31.00 -9.72 0.19
CA GLY A 376 30.49 -9.03 1.38
C GLY A 376 29.55 -7.87 1.05
N LYS A 377 29.17 -7.67 -0.22
CA LYS A 377 28.18 -6.67 -0.60
C LYS A 377 26.81 -7.11 -0.11
N VAL A 378 26.08 -6.19 0.51
CA VAL A 378 24.71 -6.45 0.99
C VAL A 378 23.76 -6.58 -0.21
N LEU A 379 23.00 -7.67 -0.23
CA LEU A 379 21.95 -7.98 -1.21
C LEU A 379 20.54 -7.78 -0.63
N LEU A 380 20.38 -8.05 0.67
CA LEU A 380 19.12 -7.84 1.39
C LEU A 380 19.40 -7.38 2.81
N ASN A 381 18.55 -6.48 3.29
CA ASN A 381 18.49 -6.15 4.70
C ASN A 381 17.02 -6.04 5.12
N LYS A 382 16.54 -6.96 5.97
CA LYS A 382 15.12 -7.07 6.32
C LYS A 382 14.96 -7.36 7.80
N LYS A 383 14.08 -6.59 8.46
CA LYS A 383 13.73 -6.81 9.87
C LYS A 383 12.81 -8.01 9.99
N ILE A 384 13.05 -8.84 11.00
CA ILE A 384 12.13 -9.89 11.42
C ILE A 384 11.76 -9.69 12.90
N LEU A 385 10.60 -10.18 13.28
CA LEU A 385 10.12 -10.30 14.64
C LEU A 385 9.98 -11.78 14.95
N VAL A 386 10.84 -12.31 15.81
CA VAL A 386 10.70 -13.67 16.32
C VAL A 386 9.72 -13.64 17.49
N THR A 387 8.72 -14.50 17.44
CA THR A 387 7.68 -14.65 18.47
C THR A 387 7.77 -16.04 19.09
N GLU A 388 7.05 -16.25 20.19
CA GLU A 388 6.93 -17.58 20.84
C GLU A 388 5.91 -18.45 20.11
#